data_AF-A0AAV5WK18-F1
#
_entry.id   AF-A0AAV5WK18-F1
#
_cell.length_a   1.000
_cell.length_b   1.000
_cell.length_c   1.000
_cell.angle_alpha   90.00
_cell.angle_beta   90.00
_cell.angle_gamma   90.00
#
_symmetry.space_group_name_H-M   'P 1'
#
loop_
_entity.id
_entity.type
_entity.pdbx_description
1 polymer ?
#
loop_
_entity_poly.entity_id
_entity_poly.type
_entity_poly.pdbx_seq_one_letter_code
_entity_poly.pdbx_strand_id
1 'polypeptide(L)'
;GSMANFSLFERAEVANFKIRTELPIYFEGDNDKWLTTLLSGCSIQSMSLVFDKSTLKNLHLVPTLLRSVYCRSVEFLLETFAMWHNMVEEFNSHELVAQFAEAGVTSVTFTRLLHGRFQKGTVKKETLPKRDVFEFDILRLFIEAGITKIIINENTFGGRTSSIGEAQFGIFLQNIAATTAPLYIKLRQYKTSLKGGRRMQSGFRVNVDNNAGSCEEITICSS
;
A
#
# COMPACT_ATOMS: atom_id res chain seq x y z
N GLY A 1 35.21 -2.98 9.04
CA GLY A 1 35.52 -1.57 9.31
C GLY A 1 34.29 -0.93 9.92
N SER A 2 34.43 -0.14 10.97
CA SER A 2 33.30 0.58 11.56
C SER A 2 32.79 1.59 10.53
N MET A 3 31.52 1.48 10.13
CA MET A 3 30.89 2.51 9.32
C MET A 3 30.89 3.80 10.14
N ALA A 4 31.56 4.83 9.64
CA ALA A 4 31.40 6.17 10.19
C ALA A 4 29.94 6.58 9.91
N ASN A 5 29.13 6.75 10.96
CA ASN A 5 27.80 7.32 10.84
C ASN A 5 27.96 8.77 10.33
N PHE A 6 27.75 8.99 9.04
CA PHE A 6 27.68 10.34 8.48
C PHE A 6 26.22 10.62 8.16
N SER A 7 25.75 11.82 8.50
CA SER A 7 24.49 12.33 7.99
C SER A 7 24.78 13.40 6.94
N LEU A 8 23.99 13.42 5.86
CA LEU A 8 23.97 14.54 4.92
C LEU A 8 23.27 15.78 5.51
N PHE A 9 22.49 15.62 6.58
CA PHE A 9 21.64 16.65 7.15
C PHE A 9 21.74 16.68 8.67
N GLU A 10 22.14 17.82 9.24
CA GLU A 10 22.06 18.03 10.69
C GLU A 10 20.60 18.10 11.15
N ARG A 11 19.75 18.78 10.37
CA ARG A 11 18.29 18.80 10.50
C ARG A 11 17.67 19.17 9.16
N ALA A 12 16.76 18.36 8.64
CA ALA A 12 16.00 18.67 7.43
C ALA A 12 14.54 18.22 7.55
N GLU A 13 13.62 19.02 7.03
CA GLU A 13 12.21 18.65 6.86
C GLU A 13 11.94 18.38 5.38
N VAL A 14 11.57 17.15 5.08
CA VAL A 14 11.28 16.70 3.71
C VAL A 14 9.80 16.37 3.63
N ALA A 15 9.07 17.13 2.83
CA ALA A 15 7.65 16.87 2.63
C ALA A 15 7.43 15.47 2.04
N ASN A 16 8.15 15.12 0.97
CA ASN A 16 7.99 13.85 0.28
C ASN A 16 9.34 13.26 -0.12
N PHE A 17 9.68 12.10 0.44
CA PHE A 17 10.79 11.30 -0.03
C PHE A 17 10.26 10.24 -1.00
N LYS A 18 10.44 10.48 -2.30
CA LYS A 18 9.94 9.58 -3.34
C LYS A 18 11.10 8.86 -4.02
N ILE A 19 11.10 7.53 -3.91
CA ILE A 19 11.98 6.68 -4.72
C ILE A 19 11.47 6.73 -6.18
N ARG A 20 12.38 7.04 -7.11
CA ARG A 20 12.06 7.01 -8.54
C ARG A 20 11.76 5.59 -8.97
N THR A 21 10.59 5.37 -9.57
CA THR A 21 10.16 4.04 -10.01
C THR A 21 11.00 3.49 -11.16
N GLU A 22 11.69 4.37 -11.90
CA GLU A 22 12.62 3.98 -12.97
C GLU A 22 13.95 3.42 -12.43
N LEU A 23 14.33 3.82 -11.21
CA LEU A 23 15.53 3.35 -10.51
C LEU A 23 15.18 3.04 -9.05
N PRO A 24 14.41 1.97 -8.80
CA PRO A 24 13.98 1.66 -7.46
C PRO A 24 15.16 1.23 -6.59
N ILE A 25 15.22 1.79 -5.38
CA ILE A 25 16.08 1.28 -4.32
C ILE A 25 15.29 0.21 -3.58
N TYR A 26 15.68 -1.03 -3.77
CA TYR A 26 15.06 -2.17 -3.10
C TYR A 26 15.71 -2.39 -1.74
N PHE A 27 14.91 -2.85 -0.79
CA PHE A 27 15.36 -3.22 0.54
C PHE A 27 16.08 -4.56 0.46
N GLU A 28 17.37 -4.56 0.09
CA GLU A 28 18.23 -5.73 -0.04
C GLU A 28 19.64 -5.42 0.49
N GLY A 29 20.36 -6.45 0.96
CA GLY A 29 21.73 -6.28 1.47
C GLY A 29 21.80 -5.33 2.65
N ASP A 30 22.63 -4.29 2.55
CA ASP A 30 22.76 -3.21 3.53
C ASP A 30 22.02 -1.93 3.12
N ASN A 31 21.19 -1.95 2.06
CA ASN A 31 20.53 -0.75 1.52
C ASN A 31 19.64 -0.05 2.55
N ASP A 32 19.01 -0.79 3.45
CA ASP A 32 18.20 -0.28 4.56
C ASP A 32 19.06 0.55 5.53
N LYS A 33 20.26 0.04 5.87
CA LYS A 33 21.21 0.74 6.73
C LYS A 33 21.72 2.01 6.04
N TRP A 34 22.13 1.91 4.77
CA TRP A 34 22.56 3.07 3.98
C TRP A 34 21.46 4.13 3.88
N LEU A 35 20.22 3.72 3.64
CA LEU A 35 19.08 4.64 3.58
C LEU A 35 18.82 5.29 4.94
N THR A 36 18.88 4.53 6.03
CA THR A 36 18.72 5.05 7.40
C THR A 36 19.82 6.06 7.74
N THR A 37 21.07 5.75 7.39
CA THR A 37 22.22 6.65 7.58
C THR A 37 22.08 7.92 6.74
N LEU A 38 21.72 7.79 5.45
CA LEU A 38 21.51 8.92 4.53
C LEU A 38 20.45 9.89 5.05
N LEU A 39 19.36 9.35 5.60
CA LEU A 39 18.20 10.10 6.08
C LEU A 39 18.29 10.46 7.57
N SER A 40 19.42 10.16 8.21
CA SER A 40 19.65 10.53 9.60
C SER A 40 19.50 12.06 9.76
N GLY A 41 18.73 12.52 10.74
CA GLY A 41 18.46 13.96 10.92
C GLY A 41 17.36 14.54 10.00
N CYS A 42 16.74 13.72 9.14
CA CYS A 42 15.54 14.11 8.41
C CYS A 42 14.25 13.82 9.19
N SER A 43 13.26 14.70 9.04
CA SER A 43 11.85 14.43 9.31
C SER A 43 11.13 14.36 7.96
N ILE A 44 10.56 13.20 7.62
CA ILE A 44 9.99 12.91 6.30
C ILE A 44 8.48 12.74 6.45
N GLN A 45 7.66 13.65 5.91
CA GLN A 45 6.21 13.52 6.10
C GLN A 45 5.63 12.30 5.38
N SER A 46 6.08 12.04 4.15
CA SER A 46 5.66 10.89 3.34
C SER A 46 6.83 10.20 2.63
N MET A 47 6.80 8.87 2.58
CA MET A 47 7.84 8.03 1.97
C MET A 47 7.25 6.97 1.04
N SER A 48 7.76 6.86 -0.19
CA SER A 48 7.41 5.74 -1.09
C SER A 48 8.50 4.67 -1.10
N LEU A 49 8.15 3.41 -0.86
CA LEU A 49 9.04 2.26 -0.81
C LEU A 49 8.66 1.22 -1.87
N VAL A 50 9.64 0.73 -2.62
CA VAL A 50 9.41 -0.26 -3.69
C VAL A 50 9.79 -1.65 -3.20
N PHE A 51 8.85 -2.59 -3.37
CA PHE A 51 9.02 -3.99 -3.01
C PHE A 51 8.75 -4.89 -4.20
N ASP A 52 9.56 -5.95 -4.33
CA ASP A 52 9.23 -7.12 -5.15
C ASP A 52 9.09 -8.35 -4.23
N LYS A 53 8.81 -9.52 -4.82
CA LYS A 53 8.69 -10.77 -4.06
C LYS A 53 9.96 -11.11 -3.26
N SER A 54 11.14 -10.76 -3.76
CA SER A 54 12.42 -11.10 -3.15
C SER A 54 12.75 -10.21 -1.96
N THR A 55 12.28 -8.96 -1.97
CA THR A 55 12.56 -7.97 -0.91
C THR A 55 11.46 -7.85 0.13
N LEU A 56 10.26 -8.38 -0.12
CA LEU A 56 9.16 -8.40 0.86
C LEU A 56 9.52 -9.05 2.20
N LYS A 57 10.41 -10.03 2.21
CA LYS A 57 10.94 -10.62 3.45
C LYS A 57 11.54 -9.59 4.42
N ASN A 58 11.95 -8.42 3.91
CA ASN A 58 12.54 -7.33 4.68
C ASN A 58 11.51 -6.28 5.14
N LEU A 59 10.21 -6.52 4.93
CA LEU A 59 9.13 -5.62 5.33
C LEU A 59 9.15 -5.31 6.84
N HIS A 60 9.58 -6.26 7.66
CA HIS A 60 9.74 -6.10 9.11
C HIS A 60 10.75 -5.02 9.52
N LEU A 61 11.65 -4.59 8.62
CA LEU A 61 12.62 -3.52 8.90
C LEU A 61 12.02 -2.11 8.70
N VAL A 62 10.90 -2.01 7.97
CA VAL A 62 10.31 -0.73 7.59
C VAL A 62 9.83 0.08 8.79
N PRO A 63 9.14 -0.47 9.80
CA PRO A 63 8.71 0.32 10.96
C PRO A 63 9.86 1.04 11.67
N THR A 64 11.01 0.38 11.82
CA THR A 64 12.22 0.97 12.41
C THR A 64 12.74 2.15 11.58
N LEU A 65 12.81 1.98 10.25
CA LEU A 65 13.19 3.06 9.34
C LEU A 65 12.23 4.24 9.47
N LEU A 66 10.92 4.02 9.36
CA LEU A 66 9.91 5.09 9.40
C LEU A 66 9.95 5.86 10.72
N ARG A 67 10.14 5.16 11.84
CA ARG A 67 10.33 5.77 13.16
C ARG A 67 11.55 6.70 13.20
N SER A 68 12.67 6.26 12.63
CA SER A 68 13.93 7.02 12.63
C SER A 68 13.85 8.36 11.89
N VAL A 69 12.95 8.46 10.91
CA VAL A 69 12.73 9.67 10.10
C VAL A 69 11.40 10.36 10.41
N TYR A 70 10.75 10.01 11.53
CA TYR A 70 9.46 10.56 11.98
C TYR A 70 8.35 10.52 10.90
N CYS A 71 8.33 9.47 10.09
CA CYS A 71 7.43 9.37 8.95
C CYS A 71 6.02 8.97 9.33
N ARG A 72 5.03 9.76 8.88
CA ARG A 72 3.61 9.57 9.18
C ARG A 72 2.85 8.89 8.05
N SER A 73 3.39 8.91 6.83
CA SER A 73 2.74 8.37 5.64
C SER A 73 3.69 7.50 4.82
N VAL A 74 3.31 6.27 4.54
CA VAL A 74 4.09 5.37 3.69
C VAL A 74 3.27 4.89 2.48
N GLU A 75 3.90 4.87 1.32
CA GLU A 75 3.37 4.26 0.10
C GLU A 75 4.20 3.02 -0.25
N PHE A 76 3.57 1.85 -0.22
CA PHE A 76 4.13 0.60 -0.70
C PHE A 76 3.83 0.43 -2.18
N LEU A 77 4.90 0.53 -2.98
CA LEU A 77 4.89 0.30 -4.42
C LEU A 77 5.24 -1.17 -4.66
N LEU A 78 4.23 -2.02 -4.84
CA LEU A 78 4.42 -3.47 -4.99
C LEU A 78 4.54 -3.86 -6.47
N GLU A 79 5.68 -4.43 -6.81
CA GLU A 79 6.09 -4.75 -8.18
C GLU A 79 5.85 -6.22 -8.51
N THR A 80 4.69 -6.55 -9.13
CA THR A 80 4.51 -7.80 -9.90
C THR A 80 3.15 -7.86 -10.62
N PHE A 81 3.08 -8.57 -11.74
CA PHE A 81 1.85 -8.75 -12.52
C PHE A 81 0.97 -9.93 -12.06
N ALA A 82 1.56 -10.98 -11.47
CA ALA A 82 0.87 -12.26 -11.26
C ALA A 82 0.56 -12.60 -9.79
N MET A 83 1.19 -11.94 -8.82
CA MET A 83 1.15 -12.35 -7.40
C MET A 83 0.81 -11.20 -6.45
N TRP A 84 0.06 -10.17 -6.89
CA TRP A 84 -0.32 -9.05 -6.03
C TRP A 84 -0.92 -9.49 -4.69
N HIS A 85 -1.87 -10.43 -4.71
CA HIS A 85 -2.49 -10.96 -3.50
C HIS A 85 -1.45 -11.57 -2.53
N ASN A 86 -0.48 -12.31 -3.04
CA ASN A 86 0.58 -12.89 -2.21
C ASN A 86 1.48 -11.80 -1.59
N MET A 87 1.69 -10.68 -2.30
CA MET A 87 2.50 -9.57 -1.79
C MET A 87 1.77 -8.79 -0.69
N VAL A 88 0.45 -8.64 -0.84
CA VAL A 88 -0.40 -7.97 0.13
C VAL A 88 -0.64 -8.87 1.35
N GLU A 89 -0.69 -10.20 1.19
CA GLU A 89 -0.80 -11.17 2.30
C GLU A 89 0.33 -11.04 3.34
N GLU A 90 1.53 -10.58 2.95
CA GLU A 90 2.63 -10.32 3.90
C GLU A 90 2.28 -9.23 4.93
N PHE A 91 1.26 -8.41 4.67
CA PHE A 91 0.74 -7.41 5.61
C PHE A 91 -0.35 -7.95 6.53
N ASN A 92 -0.76 -9.22 6.38
CA ASN A 92 -1.75 -9.88 7.24
C ASN A 92 -1.12 -10.36 8.56
N SER A 93 -0.46 -9.47 9.28
CA SER A 93 0.19 -9.72 10.56
C SER A 93 -0.14 -8.62 11.56
N HIS A 94 -0.87 -8.96 12.63
CA HIS A 94 -1.21 -8.02 13.70
C HIS A 94 0.04 -7.37 14.30
N GLU A 95 1.12 -8.15 14.51
CA GLU A 95 2.36 -7.66 15.08
C GLU A 95 3.01 -6.60 14.17
N LEU A 96 3.14 -6.92 12.87
CA LEU A 96 3.74 -6.01 11.91
C LEU A 96 2.95 -4.70 11.81
N VAL A 97 1.62 -4.79 11.73
CA VAL A 97 0.74 -3.62 11.60
C VAL A 97 0.77 -2.75 12.87
N ALA A 98 0.82 -3.38 14.06
CA ALA A 98 1.00 -2.66 15.32
C ALA A 98 2.34 -1.89 15.33
N GLN A 99 3.43 -2.49 14.84
CA GLN A 99 4.73 -1.82 14.75
C GLN A 99 4.69 -0.58 13.85
N PHE A 100 3.91 -0.59 12.76
CA PHE A 100 3.70 0.60 11.93
C PHE A 100 3.03 1.73 12.71
N ALA A 101 1.96 1.44 13.46
CA ALA A 101 1.30 2.42 14.30
C ALA A 101 2.22 2.96 15.40
N GLU A 102 2.99 2.09 16.06
CA GLU A 102 4.01 2.48 17.06
C GLU A 102 5.17 3.28 16.46
N ALA A 103 5.48 3.09 15.18
CA ALA A 103 6.41 3.94 14.45
C ALA A 103 5.84 5.34 14.17
N GLY A 104 4.56 5.55 14.46
CA GLY A 104 3.84 6.80 14.29
C GLY A 104 3.14 6.93 12.94
N VAL A 105 3.09 5.86 12.13
CA VAL A 105 2.40 5.89 10.83
C VAL A 105 0.91 6.08 11.06
N THR A 106 0.30 7.02 10.34
CA THR A 106 -1.14 7.27 10.33
C THR A 106 -1.74 7.08 8.95
N SER A 107 -0.91 7.01 7.90
CA SER A 107 -1.36 6.79 6.54
C SER A 107 -0.55 5.74 5.80
N VAL A 108 -1.26 4.81 5.15
CA VAL A 108 -0.67 3.76 4.32
C VAL A 108 -1.31 3.78 2.94
N THR A 109 -0.49 3.70 1.90
CA THR A 109 -0.93 3.55 0.51
C THR A 109 -0.35 2.29 -0.09
N PHE A 110 -1.17 1.48 -0.75
CA PHE A 110 -0.73 0.34 -1.55
C PHE A 110 -0.92 0.68 -3.02
N THR A 111 0.17 0.65 -3.80
CA THR A 111 0.15 0.96 -5.22
C THR A 111 0.77 -0.20 -5.99
N ARG A 112 0.03 -0.73 -6.96
CA ARG A 112 0.57 -1.75 -7.88
C ARG A 112 1.43 -1.11 -8.95
N LEU A 113 2.70 -1.52 -9.02
CA LEU A 113 3.58 -1.16 -10.12
C LEU A 113 3.49 -2.21 -11.24
N LEU A 114 3.09 -1.76 -12.42
CA LEU A 114 3.01 -2.61 -13.62
C LEU A 114 4.38 -2.80 -14.32
N HIS A 115 5.38 -2.01 -13.94
CA HIS A 115 6.70 -2.03 -14.55
C HIS A 115 7.75 -2.22 -13.46
N GLY A 116 8.65 -3.19 -13.68
CA GLY A 116 9.62 -3.65 -12.71
C GLY A 116 10.95 -4.08 -13.34
N ARG A 117 11.95 -4.44 -12.50
CA ARG A 117 13.30 -4.91 -12.85
C ARG A 117 13.33 -5.98 -13.95
N PHE A 118 12.23 -6.73 -14.13
CA PHE A 118 12.11 -7.80 -15.12
C PHE A 118 11.07 -7.48 -16.21
N GLN A 119 11.46 -6.70 -17.22
CA GLN A 119 10.70 -6.61 -18.49
C GLN A 119 11.09 -7.66 -19.54
N LYS A 120 11.98 -8.61 -19.21
CA LYS A 120 12.45 -9.65 -20.15
C LYS A 120 12.15 -11.05 -19.63
N GLY A 121 10.88 -11.40 -19.60
CA GLY A 121 10.46 -12.78 -19.36
C GLY A 121 8.97 -12.95 -19.57
N THR A 122 8.59 -13.88 -20.44
CA THR A 122 7.22 -14.37 -20.53
C THR A 122 6.78 -14.86 -19.15
N VAL A 123 5.90 -14.09 -18.50
CA VAL A 123 5.25 -14.48 -17.24
C VAL A 123 4.47 -15.75 -17.53
N LYS A 124 4.95 -16.90 -17.04
CA LYS A 124 4.13 -18.11 -16.99
C LYS A 124 2.92 -17.79 -16.12
N LYS A 125 1.70 -18.04 -16.62
CA LYS A 125 0.48 -17.98 -15.81
C LYS A 125 0.62 -18.99 -14.67
N GLU A 126 1.11 -18.55 -13.53
CA GLU A 126 1.03 -19.32 -12.31
C GLU A 126 -0.43 -19.33 -11.85
N THR A 127 -0.92 -20.52 -11.55
CA THR A 127 -2.25 -20.73 -10.99
C THR A 127 -2.27 -20.11 -9.61
N LEU A 128 -2.95 -18.97 -9.48
CA LEU A 128 -3.13 -18.29 -8.20
C LEU A 128 -3.74 -19.26 -7.17
N PRO A 129 -3.19 -19.37 -5.95
CA PRO A 129 -3.84 -20.12 -4.88
C PRO A 129 -5.24 -19.56 -4.62
N LYS A 130 -6.21 -20.46 -4.41
CA LYS A 130 -7.60 -20.13 -4.06
C LYS A 130 -7.75 -19.72 -2.58
N ARG A 131 -6.76 -19.04 -2.00
CA ARG A 131 -6.91 -18.51 -0.65
C ARG A 131 -7.56 -17.14 -0.77
N ASP A 132 -8.76 -17.06 -0.22
CA ASP A 132 -9.51 -15.82 -0.06
C ASP A 132 -8.99 -15.06 1.17
N VAL A 133 -7.67 -14.83 1.25
CA VAL A 133 -7.16 -13.83 2.21
C VAL A 133 -7.55 -12.50 1.60
N PHE A 134 -8.60 -11.93 2.17
CA PHE A 134 -9.28 -10.82 1.54
C PHE A 134 -8.58 -9.52 1.93
N GLU A 135 -8.44 -8.61 0.98
CA GLU A 135 -7.81 -7.30 1.19
C GLU A 135 -8.47 -6.52 2.34
N PHE A 136 -9.74 -6.81 2.64
CA PHE A 136 -10.47 -6.23 3.77
C PHE A 136 -9.96 -6.67 5.15
N ASP A 137 -9.40 -7.88 5.29
CA ASP A 137 -8.81 -8.30 6.56
C ASP A 137 -7.58 -7.45 6.87
N ILE A 138 -6.75 -7.20 5.86
CA ILE A 138 -5.58 -6.33 6.00
C ILE A 138 -6.02 -4.90 6.30
N LEU A 139 -6.99 -4.36 5.55
CA LEU A 139 -7.55 -3.04 5.86
C LEU A 139 -8.05 -2.97 7.31
N ARG A 140 -8.76 -4.00 7.78
CA ARG A 140 -9.23 -4.09 9.17
C ARG A 140 -8.06 -4.05 10.17
N LEU A 141 -6.99 -4.81 9.94
CA LEU A 141 -5.80 -4.78 10.82
C LEU A 141 -5.22 -3.36 10.95
N PHE A 142 -5.10 -2.66 9.82
CA PHE A 142 -4.60 -1.28 9.81
C PHE A 142 -5.52 -0.34 10.60
N ILE A 143 -6.84 -0.47 10.43
CA ILE A 143 -7.82 0.31 11.20
C ILE A 143 -7.72 0.00 12.69
N GLU A 144 -7.69 -1.28 13.07
CA GLU A 144 -7.59 -1.74 14.47
C GLU A 144 -6.30 -1.24 15.15
N ALA A 145 -5.21 -1.12 14.39
CA ALA A 145 -3.95 -0.56 14.89
C ALA A 145 -3.96 0.98 14.98
N GLY A 146 -5.03 1.65 14.57
CA GLY A 146 -5.18 3.11 14.64
C GLY A 146 -4.66 3.88 13.42
N ILE A 147 -4.45 3.20 12.29
CA ILE A 147 -4.08 3.85 11.02
C ILE A 147 -5.34 4.40 10.37
N THR A 148 -5.43 5.73 10.30
CA THR A 148 -6.66 6.46 9.96
C THR A 148 -6.82 6.75 8.48
N LYS A 149 -5.77 6.60 7.67
CA LYS A 149 -5.81 6.88 6.22
C LYS A 149 -5.22 5.75 5.40
N ILE A 150 -6.08 4.95 4.78
CA ILE A 150 -5.64 3.81 3.96
C ILE A 150 -6.06 4.03 2.50
N ILE A 151 -5.11 3.94 1.58
CA ILE A 151 -5.35 4.12 0.14
C ILE A 151 -4.92 2.85 -0.58
N ILE A 152 -5.78 2.31 -1.44
CA ILE A 152 -5.43 1.24 -2.37
C ILE A 152 -5.56 1.81 -3.78
N ASN A 153 -4.42 1.99 -4.44
CA ASN A 153 -4.32 2.40 -5.84
C ASN A 153 -4.18 1.14 -6.70
N GLU A 154 -5.31 0.61 -7.17
CA GLU A 154 -5.31 -0.60 -8.00
C GLU A 154 -5.77 -0.32 -9.43
N ASN A 155 -5.07 -0.91 -10.40
CA ASN A 155 -5.66 -1.15 -11.72
C ASN A 155 -6.38 -2.51 -11.78
N THR A 156 -6.45 -3.27 -10.67
CA THR A 156 -6.57 -4.74 -10.74
C THR A 156 -7.48 -5.47 -9.76
N PHE A 157 -8.52 -4.83 -9.20
CA PHE A 157 -9.74 -5.61 -8.89
C PHE A 157 -10.23 -6.39 -10.14
N GLY A 158 -9.79 -5.99 -11.34
CA GLY A 158 -10.02 -6.58 -12.66
C GLY A 158 -9.58 -8.03 -12.93
N GLY A 159 -9.16 -8.81 -11.95
CA GLY A 159 -8.95 -10.27 -12.12
C GLY A 159 -10.11 -11.14 -11.60
N ARG A 160 -10.86 -10.64 -10.61
CA ARG A 160 -11.98 -11.34 -9.95
C ARG A 160 -13.15 -10.40 -9.64
N THR A 161 -13.37 -9.37 -10.47
CA THR A 161 -14.56 -8.49 -10.37
C THR A 161 -15.91 -9.20 -10.49
N SER A 162 -15.95 -10.52 -10.68
CA SER A 162 -17.19 -11.29 -10.61
C SER A 162 -17.71 -11.52 -9.19
N SER A 163 -16.95 -11.24 -8.12
CA SER A 163 -17.55 -11.19 -6.76
C SER A 163 -16.57 -10.69 -5.70
N ILE A 164 -16.48 -9.37 -5.50
CA ILE A 164 -16.52 -8.93 -4.10
C ILE A 164 -17.91 -9.36 -3.64
N GLY A 165 -18.00 -10.42 -2.84
CA GLY A 165 -19.30 -10.88 -2.37
C GLY A 165 -19.96 -9.74 -1.62
N GLU A 166 -21.16 -9.31 -2.05
CA GLU A 166 -21.90 -8.21 -1.44
C GLU A 166 -22.01 -8.39 0.10
N ALA A 167 -22.17 -9.64 0.55
CA ALA A 167 -22.15 -10.01 1.95
C ALA A 167 -20.82 -9.70 2.66
N GLN A 168 -19.67 -10.00 2.05
CA GLN A 168 -18.35 -9.75 2.62
C GLN A 168 -18.03 -8.25 2.67
N PHE A 169 -18.39 -7.51 1.63
CA PHE A 169 -18.30 -6.05 1.64
C PHE A 169 -19.22 -5.44 2.69
N GLY A 170 -20.44 -5.96 2.83
CA GLY A 170 -21.37 -5.56 3.90
C GLY A 170 -20.79 -5.77 5.30
N ILE A 171 -20.17 -6.92 5.56
CA ILE A 171 -19.47 -7.20 6.84
C ILE A 171 -18.32 -6.22 7.05
N PHE A 172 -17.51 -5.96 6.03
CA PHE A 172 -16.43 -4.97 6.11
C PHE A 172 -16.94 -3.57 6.44
N LEU A 173 -18.00 -3.11 5.77
CA LEU A 173 -18.63 -1.82 6.03
C LEU A 173 -19.23 -1.75 7.44
N GLN A 174 -19.83 -2.84 7.94
CA GLN A 174 -20.33 -2.90 9.32
C GLN A 174 -19.19 -2.78 10.33
N ASN A 175 -18.05 -3.44 10.09
CA ASN A 175 -16.87 -3.33 10.94
C ASN A 175 -16.31 -1.91 10.94
N ILE A 176 -16.28 -1.25 9.77
CA ILE A 176 -15.89 0.17 9.67
C ILE A 176 -16.86 1.06 10.43
N ALA A 177 -18.17 0.86 10.26
CA ALA A 177 -19.20 1.68 10.91
C ALA A 177 -19.17 1.58 12.44
N ALA A 178 -18.64 0.49 13.00
CA ALA A 178 -18.42 0.33 14.43
C ALA A 178 -17.19 1.09 14.96
N THR A 179 -16.33 1.61 14.07
CA THR A 179 -15.11 2.33 14.45
C THR A 179 -15.44 3.78 14.83
N THR A 180 -14.97 4.24 15.98
CA THR A 180 -15.19 5.61 16.48
C THR A 180 -14.12 6.61 16.06
N ALA A 181 -13.03 6.15 15.46
CA ALA A 181 -11.95 7.00 14.97
C ALA A 181 -12.29 7.56 13.58
N PRO A 182 -11.86 8.80 13.26
CA PRO A 182 -11.94 9.33 11.90
C PRO A 182 -11.13 8.44 10.95
N LEU A 183 -11.81 7.87 9.97
CA LEU A 183 -11.23 6.92 9.02
C LEU A 183 -11.45 7.42 7.60
N TYR A 184 -10.38 7.37 6.80
CA TYR A 184 -10.40 7.64 5.37
C TYR A 184 -9.90 6.40 4.63
N ILE A 185 -10.78 5.75 3.87
CA ILE A 185 -10.41 4.69 2.95
C ILE A 185 -10.69 5.15 1.54
N LYS A 186 -9.67 5.04 0.68
CA LYS A 186 -9.80 5.30 -0.75
C LYS A 186 -9.41 4.07 -1.56
N LEU A 187 -10.38 3.53 -2.29
CA LEU A 187 -10.17 2.47 -3.27
C LEU A 187 -10.24 3.10 -4.66
N ARG A 188 -9.13 3.07 -5.40
CA ARG A 188 -9.07 3.55 -6.79
C ARG A 188 -9.02 2.35 -7.73
N GLN A 189 -9.89 2.34 -8.73
CA GLN A 189 -9.87 1.40 -9.84
C GLN A 189 -9.69 2.17 -11.15
N TYR A 190 -8.57 1.98 -11.84
CA TYR A 190 -8.41 2.56 -13.17
C TYR A 190 -9.05 1.63 -14.21
N LYS A 191 -10.01 2.13 -15.00
CA LYS A 191 -10.52 1.35 -16.13
C LYS A 191 -9.42 1.23 -17.16
N THR A 192 -8.93 0.02 -17.38
CA THR A 192 -8.30 -0.31 -18.66
C THR A 192 -9.38 -0.14 -19.73
N SER A 193 -9.19 0.82 -20.64
CA SER A 193 -10.05 1.05 -21.80
C SER A 193 -10.21 -0.25 -22.62
N LEU A 194 -11.23 -1.04 -22.29
CA LEU A 194 -11.73 -2.12 -23.12
C LEU A 194 -13.07 -1.64 -23.69
N LYS A 195 -13.11 -1.50 -25.02
CA LYS A 195 -14.33 -1.20 -25.78
C LYS A 195 -15.36 -2.31 -25.50
N GLY A 196 -16.42 -2.02 -24.76
CA GLY A 196 -17.55 -2.94 -24.58
C GLY A 196 -18.14 -2.88 -23.18
N GLY A 197 -19.31 -2.23 -23.05
CA GLY A 197 -19.89 -1.85 -21.77
C GLY A 197 -20.66 -2.93 -21.00
N ARG A 198 -20.94 -2.62 -19.74
CA ARG A 198 -22.20 -2.77 -19.00
C ARG A 198 -22.06 -1.99 -17.68
N ARG A 199 -23.09 -1.22 -17.31
CA ARG A 199 -23.15 -0.48 -16.04
C ARG A 199 -23.70 -1.42 -14.96
N MET A 200 -23.03 -1.54 -13.81
CA MET A 200 -23.64 -2.05 -12.59
C MET A 200 -24.28 -0.90 -11.82
N GLN A 201 -25.51 -1.11 -11.34
CA GLN A 201 -26.20 -0.26 -10.36
C GLN A 201 -26.38 -1.08 -9.07
N SER A 202 -25.97 -0.54 -7.93
CA SER A 202 -26.58 -0.80 -6.62
C SER A 202 -26.19 0.33 -5.66
N GLY A 203 -27.13 0.72 -4.79
CA GLY A 203 -27.11 1.98 -4.07
C GLY A 203 -26.43 1.94 -2.71
N PHE A 204 -25.51 2.87 -2.51
CA PHE A 204 -25.20 3.64 -1.29
C PHE A 204 -24.61 4.98 -1.81
N ARG A 205 -24.68 6.09 -1.06
CA ARG A 205 -24.04 7.35 -1.51
C ARG A 205 -22.53 7.27 -1.34
N VAL A 206 -21.90 6.58 -2.28
CA VAL A 206 -20.47 6.69 -2.61
C VAL A 206 -20.34 7.95 -3.48
N ASN A 207 -19.51 8.91 -3.08
CA ASN A 207 -19.12 9.98 -4.01
C ASN A 207 -18.17 9.38 -5.05
N VAL A 208 -18.75 8.91 -6.15
CA VAL A 208 -18.01 8.46 -7.34
C VAL A 208 -17.81 9.67 -8.24
N ASP A 209 -16.68 10.36 -8.10
CA ASP A 209 -16.30 11.45 -9.00
C ASP A 209 -15.89 10.88 -10.36
N ASN A 210 -16.82 10.88 -11.31
CA ASN A 210 -16.58 10.50 -12.70
C ASN A 210 -16.07 11.71 -13.50
N ASN A 211 -14.76 11.96 -13.48
CA ASN A 211 -14.12 12.86 -14.44
C ASN A 211 -13.33 12.10 -15.52
N ALA A 212 -13.34 12.65 -16.73
CA ALA A 212 -13.00 11.99 -17.98
C ALA A 212 -11.61 11.34 -18.00
N GLY A 213 -11.59 10.03 -18.28
CA GLY A 213 -10.41 9.14 -18.16
C GLY A 213 -10.62 8.06 -17.10
N SER A 214 -11.78 7.39 -17.16
CA SER A 214 -12.50 6.72 -16.07
C SER A 214 -11.64 5.94 -15.06
N CYS A 215 -11.35 6.60 -13.93
CA CYS A 215 -11.06 5.96 -12.65
C CYS A 215 -12.39 5.84 -11.89
N GLU A 216 -12.75 4.65 -11.43
CA GLU A 216 -13.80 4.47 -10.43
C GLU A 216 -13.16 4.65 -9.05
N GLU A 217 -13.75 5.51 -8.23
CA GLU A 217 -13.25 5.86 -6.91
C GLU A 217 -14.33 5.56 -5.87
N ILE A 218 -13.98 4.78 -4.86
CA ILE A 218 -14.81 4.58 -3.66
C ILE A 218 -14.07 5.22 -2.49
N THR A 219 -14.67 6.27 -1.94
CA THR A 219 -14.18 6.96 -0.74
C THR A 219 -15.14 6.69 0.41
N ILE A 220 -14.61 6.15 1.51
CA ILE A 220 -15.33 5.91 2.76
C ILE A 220 -14.73 6.83 3.82
N CYS A 221 -15.57 7.69 4.41
CA CYS A 221 -15.20 8.58 5.50
C CYS A 221 -16.09 8.29 6.72
N SER A 222 -15.50 8.06 7.89
CA SER A 222 -16.23 8.12 9.17
C SER A 222 -16.01 9.49 9.83
N SER A 223 -17.10 10.04 10.38
CA SER A 223 -17.14 11.33 11.09
C SER A 223 -16.90 11.16 12.58
#